data_AF-A0A0V7YZF2-F1
#
_entry.id   AF-A0A0V7YZF2-F1
#
_cell.length_a   1.000
_cell.length_b   1.000
_cell.length_c   1.000
_cell.angle_alpha   90.00
_cell.angle_beta   90.00
_cell.angle_gamma   90.00
#
_symmetry.space_group_name_H-M   'P 1'
#
loop_
_entity.id
_entity.type
_entity.pdbx_description
1 polymer ?
#
loop_
_entity_poly.entity_id
_entity_poly.type
_entity_poly.pdbx_seq_one_letter_code
_entity_poly.pdbx_strand_id
1 'polypeptide(L)'
;MTLRGSIDVLGHRRVIGWAWETDTPDIPVVVLIAVERRVLGRCRADLFREDLAVEGLGTGRCGFTLDLPVGLLSPRQDYAISVRREGDGAHLPGSPYVLAAPLRIVRAP
;
A
#
# COMPACT_ATOMS: atom_id res chain seq x y z
N MET A 1 -17.49 1.64 -9.33
CA MET A 1 -16.05 1.41 -9.12
C MET A 1 -15.67 1.81 -7.70
N THR A 2 -16.19 1.10 -6.70
CA THR A 2 -15.87 1.37 -5.29
C THR A 2 -14.63 0.57 -4.90
N LEU A 3 -13.49 1.27 -4.84
CA LEU A 3 -12.23 0.71 -4.37
C LEU A 3 -12.25 0.62 -2.84
N ARG A 4 -12.05 -0.59 -2.31
CA ARG A 4 -11.84 -0.86 -0.89
C ARG A 4 -10.41 -1.32 -0.67
N GLY A 5 -9.92 -1.13 0.54
CA GLY A 5 -8.62 -1.63 0.94
C GLY A 5 -8.14 -1.06 2.26
N SER A 6 -7.05 -1.63 2.74
CA SER A 6 -6.36 -1.18 3.94
C SER A 6 -4.86 -1.46 3.81
N ILE A 7 -4.07 -0.69 4.56
CA ILE A 7 -2.65 -0.96 4.76
C ILE A 7 -2.47 -1.56 6.15
N ASP A 8 -1.94 -2.78 6.19
CA ASP A 8 -1.67 -3.50 7.42
C ASP A 8 -0.27 -3.19 7.94
N VAL A 9 0.70 -3.05 7.03
CA VAL A 9 2.09 -2.72 7.35
C VAL A 9 2.59 -1.65 6.40
N LEU A 10 3.08 -0.54 6.98
CA LEU A 10 3.78 0.52 6.26
C LEU A 10 5.17 0.71 6.87
N GLY A 11 6.21 0.44 6.09
CA GLY A 11 7.59 0.62 6.55
C GLY A 11 8.55 0.98 5.42
N HIS A 12 9.79 1.29 5.80
CA HIS A 12 10.85 1.69 4.85
C HIS A 12 11.31 0.57 3.90
N ARG A 13 11.00 -0.69 4.22
CA ARG A 13 11.44 -1.88 3.48
C ARG A 13 10.31 -2.70 2.90
N ARG A 14 9.08 -2.49 3.37
CA ARG A 14 7.94 -3.31 2.98
C ARG A 14 6.64 -2.56 3.19
N VAL A 15 5.72 -2.77 2.26
CA VAL A 15 4.32 -2.35 2.38
C VAL A 15 3.45 -3.59 2.19
N ILE A 16 2.54 -3.83 3.13
CA ILE A 16 1.57 -4.93 3.09
C ILE A 16 0.19 -4.34 3.26
N GLY A 17 -0.76 -4.82 2.48
CA GLY A 17 -2.14 -4.44 2.60
C GLY A 17 -3.02 -5.30 1.72
N TRP A 18 -4.25 -4.84 1.53
CA TRP A 18 -5.19 -5.45 0.61
C TRP A 18 -5.96 -4.37 -0.16
N ALA A 19 -6.36 -4.71 -1.38
CA ALA A 19 -7.15 -3.86 -2.25
C ALA A 19 -8.15 -4.71 -3.02
N TRP A 20 -9.40 -4.27 -3.05
CA TRP A 20 -10.49 -5.01 -3.68
C TRP A 20 -11.48 -4.04 -4.32
N GLU A 21 -12.01 -4.42 -5.47
CA GLU A 21 -13.01 -3.65 -6.20
C GLU A 21 -14.33 -4.41 -6.22
N THR A 22 -15.39 -3.78 -5.69
CA THR A 22 -16.72 -4.40 -5.60
C THR A 22 -17.35 -4.66 -6.96
N ASP A 23 -17.02 -3.84 -7.96
CA ASP A 23 -17.61 -3.92 -9.30
C ASP A 23 -16.98 -5.06 -10.14
N THR A 24 -15.76 -5.47 -9.79
CA THR A 24 -15.01 -6.54 -10.48
C THR A 24 -14.32 -7.44 -9.45
N PRO A 25 -15.10 -8.21 -8.65
CA PRO A 25 -14.59 -8.92 -7.48
C PRO A 25 -13.62 -10.06 -7.80
N ASP A 26 -13.63 -10.56 -9.04
CA ASP A 26 -12.74 -11.63 -9.53
C ASP A 26 -11.46 -11.10 -10.19
N ILE A 27 -11.34 -9.78 -10.38
CA ILE A 27 -10.19 -9.16 -11.02
C ILE A 27 -9.28 -8.58 -9.93
N PRO A 28 -8.03 -9.07 -9.80
CA PRO A 28 -7.08 -8.52 -8.84
C PRO A 28 -6.77 -7.05 -9.14
N VAL A 29 -6.94 -6.20 -8.13
CA VAL A 29 -6.61 -4.78 -8.25
C VAL A 29 -5.09 -4.62 -8.31
N VAL A 30 -4.58 -3.86 -9.27
CA VAL A 30 -3.17 -3.47 -9.29
C VAL A 30 -3.03 -2.14 -8.57
N VAL A 31 -2.11 -2.06 -7.60
CA VAL A 31 -1.84 -0.84 -6.84
C VAL A 31 -0.44 -0.31 -7.12
N LEU A 32 -0.35 1.01 -7.15
CA LEU A 32 0.87 1.80 -7.25
C LEU A 32 1.15 2.41 -5.89
N ILE A 33 2.35 2.14 -5.38
CA ILE A 33 2.86 2.75 -4.15
C ILE A 33 3.82 3.85 -4.58
N ALA A 34 3.54 5.08 -4.16
CA ALA A 34 4.27 6.26 -4.59
C ALA A 34 4.57 7.20 -3.43
N VAL A 35 5.66 7.96 -3.55
CA VAL A 35 5.95 9.13 -2.72
C VAL A 35 5.84 10.35 -3.60
N GLU A 36 4.93 11.26 -3.24
CA GLU A 36 4.61 12.44 -4.03
C GLU A 36 4.23 12.07 -5.49
N ARG A 37 5.15 12.30 -6.44
CA ARG A 37 5.00 11.99 -7.87
C ARG A 37 5.84 10.79 -8.33
N ARG A 38 6.66 10.21 -7.44
CA ARG A 38 7.56 9.09 -7.76
C ARG A 38 6.92 7.78 -7.35
N VAL A 39 6.65 6.92 -8.33
CA VAL A 39 6.23 5.53 -8.08
C VAL A 39 7.44 4.76 -7.52
N LEU A 40 7.27 4.20 -6.32
CA LEU A 40 8.25 3.33 -5.67
C LEU A 40 8.14 1.89 -6.17
N GLY A 41 6.91 1.46 -6.49
CA GLY A 41 6.65 0.14 -7.04
C GLY A 41 5.20 -0.10 -7.39
N ARG A 42 4.97 -1.23 -8.06
CA ARG A 42 3.69 -1.72 -8.54
C ARG A 42 3.49 -3.14 -8.00
N CYS A 43 2.34 -3.44 -7.43
CA CYS A 43 2.00 -4.80 -7.01
C CYS A 43 0.54 -5.13 -7.32
N ARG A 44 0.29 -6.42 -7.56
CA ARG A 44 -1.05 -6.95 -7.77
C ARG A 44 -1.60 -7.47 -6.45
N ALA A 45 -2.85 -7.14 -6.15
CA ALA A 45 -3.57 -7.61 -4.99
C ALA A 45 -4.20 -8.99 -5.27
N ASP A 46 -3.37 -10.02 -5.44
CA ASP A 46 -3.79 -11.39 -5.75
C ASP A 46 -3.38 -12.45 -4.72
N LEU A 47 -2.78 -12.01 -3.61
CA LEU A 47 -2.44 -12.90 -2.51
C LEU A 47 -3.71 -13.32 -1.79
N PHE A 48 -3.86 -14.64 -1.62
CA PHE A 48 -4.97 -15.22 -0.88
C PHE A 48 -4.83 -14.94 0.61
N ARG A 49 -5.93 -14.49 1.22
CA ARG A 49 -6.07 -14.18 2.63
C ARG A 49 -7.35 -14.82 3.15
N GLU A 50 -7.18 -15.83 3.99
CA GLU A 50 -8.30 -16.60 4.55
C GLU A 50 -9.24 -15.72 5.36
N ASP A 51 -8.70 -14.78 6.13
CA ASP A 51 -9.45 -13.79 6.89
C ASP A 51 -10.37 -12.93 5.99
N LEU A 52 -9.85 -12.48 4.84
CA LEU A 52 -10.63 -11.69 3.88
C LEU A 52 -11.63 -12.55 3.08
N ALA A 53 -11.32 -13.83 2.87
CA ALA A 53 -12.26 -14.79 2.28
C ALA A 53 -13.48 -15.01 3.17
N VAL A 54 -13.26 -15.15 4.48
CA VAL A 54 -14.33 -15.35 5.48
C VAL A 54 -15.24 -14.11 5.59
N GLU A 55 -14.70 -12.91 5.40
CA GLU A 55 -15.49 -11.66 5.35
C GLU A 55 -16.30 -11.49 4.05
N GLY A 56 -16.17 -12.41 3.08
CA GLY A 56 -16.91 -12.36 1.81
C GLY A 56 -16.36 -11.34 0.80
N LEU A 57 -15.10 -10.93 0.93
CA LEU A 57 -14.42 -10.04 -0.02
C LEU A 57 -13.94 -10.84 -1.23
N GLY A 58 -14.84 -11.06 -2.20
CA GLY A 58 -14.56 -11.78 -3.45
C GLY A 58 -14.10 -13.21 -3.21
N THR A 59 -12.98 -13.60 -3.82
CA THR A 59 -12.36 -14.94 -3.66
C THR A 59 -11.34 -15.00 -2.52
N GLY A 60 -11.24 -13.95 -1.69
CA GLY A 60 -10.19 -13.79 -0.68
C GLY A 60 -8.80 -13.47 -1.25
N ARG A 61 -8.66 -13.37 -2.58
CA ARG A 61 -7.42 -12.98 -3.27
C ARG A 61 -7.39 -11.48 -3.50
N CYS A 62 -7.15 -10.74 -2.43
CA CYS A 62 -7.06 -9.29 -2.46
C CYS A 62 -5.88 -8.75 -1.66
N GLY A 63 -5.00 -9.60 -1.13
CA GLY A 63 -3.78 -9.18 -0.44
C GLY A 63 -2.67 -8.80 -1.42
N PHE A 64 -1.82 -7.85 -1.04
CA PHE A 64 -0.58 -7.54 -1.75
C PHE A 64 0.58 -7.37 -0.77
N THR A 65 1.79 -7.55 -1.28
CA THR A 65 3.03 -7.22 -0.58
C THR A 65 4.00 -6.62 -1.57
N LEU A 66 4.62 -5.49 -1.20
CA LEU A 66 5.70 -4.86 -1.96
C LEU A 66 6.93 -4.74 -1.07
N ASP A 67 8.02 -5.38 -1.48
CA ASP A 67 9.34 -5.15 -0.89
C ASP A 67 9.99 -3.92 -1.53
N LEU A 68 10.43 -2.99 -0.69
CA LEU A 68 11.15 -1.79 -1.11
C LEU A 68 12.66 -2.03 -1.00
N PRO A 69 13.44 -1.66 -2.03
CA PRO A 69 14.90 -1.73 -1.98
C PRO A 69 15.47 -1.00 -0.76
N VAL A 70 16.54 -1.57 -0.18
CA VAL A 70 17.26 -0.95 0.93
C VAL A 70 17.81 0.41 0.47
N GLY A 71 17.57 1.45 1.28
CA GLY A 71 18.02 2.82 0.98
C GLY A 71 17.11 3.60 0.04
N LEU A 72 16.02 3.01 -0.47
CA LEU A 72 15.05 3.75 -1.31
C LEU A 72 14.36 4.87 -0.51
N LEU A 73 14.04 4.60 0.75
CA LEU A 73 13.45 5.55 1.70
C LEU A 73 14.41 5.78 2.86
N SER A 74 14.80 7.04 3.09
CA SER A 74 15.70 7.41 4.18
C SER A 74 15.00 7.28 5.53
N PRO A 75 15.59 6.62 6.54
CA PRO A 75 15.00 6.55 7.88
C PRO A 75 15.04 7.89 8.65
N ARG A 76 15.56 8.96 8.03
CA ARG A 76 15.70 10.31 8.62
C ARG A 76 14.67 11.31 8.09
N GLN A 77 13.78 10.88 7.19
CA GLN A 77 12.80 11.74 6.54
C GLN A 77 11.39 11.13 6.65
N ASP A 78 10.41 12.00 6.86
CA ASP A 78 8.99 11.64 6.82
C ASP A 78 8.54 11.53 5.36
N TYR A 79 7.76 10.50 5.05
CA TYR A 79 7.23 10.29 3.70
C TYR A 79 5.70 10.22 3.69
N ALA A 80 5.08 10.95 2.76
CA ALA A 80 3.67 10.75 2.42
C ALA A 80 3.56 9.66 1.35
N ILE A 81 3.26 8.43 1.79
CA ILE A 81 3.08 7.27 0.91
C ILE A 81 1.64 7.29 0.35
N SER A 82 1.52 7.50 -0.95
CA SER A 82 0.28 7.31 -1.69
C SER A 82 0.14 5.87 -2.14
N VAL A 83 -1.03 5.28 -1.93
CA VAL A 83 -1.39 3.97 -2.48
C VAL A 83 -2.62 4.16 -3.37
N ARG A 84 -2.48 3.86 -4.65
CA ARG A 84 -3.52 4.16 -5.66
C ARG A 84 -3.72 2.99 -6.59
N ARG A 85 -4.93 2.79 -7.10
CA ARG A 85 -5.22 1.83 -8.16
C ARG A 85 -4.57 2.29 -9.47
N GLU A 86 -3.93 1.33 -10.15
CA GLU A 86 -3.44 1.51 -11.51
C GLU A 86 -4.62 1.55 -12.49
N GLY A 87 -4.65 2.56 -13.36
CA GLY A 87 -5.72 2.77 -14.35
C GLY A 87 -6.33 4.15 -14.21
N ASP A 88 -7.07 4.38 -13.12
CA ASP A 88 -7.77 5.64 -12.86
C ASP A 88 -7.14 6.50 -11.76
N GLY A 89 -6.15 5.95 -11.03
CA GLY A 89 -5.46 6.66 -9.96
C GLY A 89 -6.28 6.81 -8.68
N ALA A 90 -7.39 6.08 -8.53
CA ALA A 90 -8.20 6.11 -7.32
C ALA A 90 -7.36 5.76 -6.09
N HIS A 91 -7.46 6.59 -5.05
CA HIS A 91 -6.72 6.38 -3.82
C HIS A 91 -7.35 5.28 -2.98
N LEU A 92 -6.50 4.47 -2.34
CA LEU A 92 -6.95 3.54 -1.32
C LEU A 92 -7.53 4.32 -0.13
N PRO A 93 -8.59 3.83 0.54
CA PRO A 93 -9.14 4.51 1.72
C PRO A 93 -8.08 4.79 2.79
N GLY A 94 -7.93 6.05 3.19
CA GLY A 94 -6.92 6.50 4.16
C GLY A 94 -5.58 6.93 3.54
N SER A 95 -5.38 6.74 2.22
CA SER A 95 -4.22 7.30 1.52
C SER A 95 -4.37 8.83 1.35
N PRO A 96 -3.28 9.61 1.45
CA PRO A 96 -1.90 9.19 1.70
C PRO A 96 -1.63 8.87 3.17
N TYR A 97 -0.77 7.89 3.41
CA TYR A 97 -0.29 7.50 4.73
C TYR A 97 1.04 8.15 5.05
N VAL A 98 1.24 8.55 6.30
CA VAL A 98 2.51 9.14 6.75
C VAL A 98 3.41 8.04 7.31
N LEU A 99 4.55 7.81 6.66
CA LEU A 99 5.66 7.04 7.20
C LEU A 99 6.63 8.00 7.88
N ALA A 100 6.55 8.08 9.22
CA ALA A 100 7.41 8.96 10.01
C ALA A 100 8.86 8.44 10.06
N ALA A 101 9.82 9.37 10.12
CA ALA A 101 11.22 9.10 10.30
C ALA A 101 11.49 8.48 11.69
N PRO A 102 11.95 7.22 11.76
CA PRO A 102 12.31 6.61 13.04
C PRO A 102 13.60 7.20 13.62
N LEU A 103 14.51 7.70 12.79
CA LEU A 103 15.77 8.29 13.24
C LEU A 103 15.68 9.82 13.20
N ARG A 104 15.65 10.42 14.39
CA ARG A 104 15.75 11.87 14.56
C ARG A 104 17.16 12.24 15.00
N ILE A 105 17.83 13.12 14.23
CA ILE A 105 19.09 13.70 14.67
C ILE A 105 18.75 14.79 15.68
N VAL A 106 18.93 14.49 16.97
CA VAL A 106 18.92 15.52 18.01
C VAL A 106 20.27 16.22 17.93
N ARG A 107 20.28 17.52 17.60
CA ARG A 107 21.52 18.31 17.73
C ARG A 107 21.88 18.36 19.21
N ALA A 108 23.13 18.01 19.54
CA ALA A 108 23.69 18.26 20.86
C ALA A 108 23.74 19.78 21.12
N PRO A 109 23.59 20.22 22.38
CA PRO A 109 23.61 21.63 22.75
C PRO A 109 24.92 22.33 22.39
#